data_AF-A0A662IGP5-F1
#
_entry.id   AF-A0A662IGP5-F1
#
_cell.length_a   1.000
_cell.length_b   1.000
_cell.length_c   1.000
_cell.angle_alpha   90.00
_cell.angle_beta   90.00
_cell.angle_gamma   90.00
#
_symmetry.space_group_name_H-M   'P 1'
#
loop_
_entity.id
_entity.type
_entity.pdbx_description
1 polymer ?
#
loop_
_entity_poly.entity_id
_entity_poly.type
_entity_poly.pdbx_seq_one_letter_code
_entity_poly.pdbx_strand_id
1 'polypeptide(L)'
;MKAVAVIGYKGSGKTRVAEALIRELVERGYRVAAIKHVHGGLKLPESDSARLFRAGAGMVLAVSGEASELLERRGMELWEALCLMRSYDYVVVEGFKSQFPGYRIVAARSLEEALSLSGPLVLAYTGPIAALGDVPGLQAPVVDVVREPERLADLVEERAFEPPAGLDCGACRYGSCLALAEAIARGEAGVEECVARRGDVTLVVDGREVALNPFVQRLVRNVLLAIVRSLKGTPRAPRSVEVRLRASAP
;
A
#
# COMPACT_ATOMS: atom_id res chain seq x y z
N MET A 1 6.24 9.45 1.18
CA MET A 1 5.06 8.93 0.47
C MET A 1 3.90 8.84 1.44
N LYS A 2 2.75 9.42 1.11
CA LYS A 2 1.48 9.26 1.84
C LYS A 2 0.58 8.27 1.08
N ALA A 3 -0.26 7.51 1.77
CA ALA A 3 -1.20 6.61 1.09
C ALA A 3 -2.61 6.70 1.66
N VAL A 4 -3.61 6.52 0.78
CA VAL A 4 -5.03 6.50 1.13
C VAL A 4 -5.73 5.40 0.34
N ALA A 5 -6.64 4.68 0.98
CA ALA A 5 -7.42 3.65 0.31
C ALA A 5 -8.83 4.13 -0.06
N VAL A 6 -9.26 3.90 -1.29
CA VAL A 6 -10.65 4.05 -1.72
C VAL A 6 -11.36 2.70 -1.61
N ILE A 7 -12.31 2.61 -0.67
CA ILE A 7 -13.05 1.39 -0.34
C ILE A 7 -14.54 1.57 -0.63
N GLY A 8 -15.27 0.45 -0.74
CA GLY A 8 -16.68 0.47 -1.14
C GLY A 8 -17.14 -0.82 -1.81
N TYR A 9 -18.43 -1.08 -1.85
CA TYR A 9 -19.01 -2.26 -2.52
C TYR A 9 -18.93 -2.15 -4.05
N LYS A 10 -19.25 -3.25 -4.74
CA LYS A 10 -19.26 -3.26 -6.20
C LYS A 10 -20.28 -2.24 -6.71
N GLY A 11 -19.88 -1.40 -7.67
CA GLY A 11 -20.75 -0.36 -8.23
C GLY A 11 -20.90 0.90 -7.39
N SER A 12 -20.16 1.07 -6.29
CA SER A 12 -20.23 2.29 -5.46
C SER A 12 -19.44 3.50 -6.00
N GLY A 13 -18.77 3.34 -7.16
CA GLY A 13 -18.01 4.43 -7.77
C GLY A 13 -16.54 4.54 -7.33
N LYS A 14 -15.98 3.54 -6.62
CA LYS A 14 -14.57 3.55 -6.17
C LYS A 14 -13.56 3.99 -7.24
N THR A 15 -13.61 3.41 -8.43
CA THR A 15 -12.67 3.74 -9.50
C THR A 15 -12.82 5.21 -9.92
N ARG A 16 -14.05 5.73 -10.03
CA ARG A 16 -14.30 7.15 -10.33
C ARG A 16 -13.75 8.09 -9.24
N VAL A 17 -13.92 7.71 -7.97
CA VAL A 17 -13.35 8.45 -6.83
C VAL A 17 -11.83 8.46 -6.88
N ALA A 18 -11.21 7.29 -7.12
CA ALA A 18 -9.77 7.18 -7.24
C ALA A 18 -9.24 8.01 -8.43
N GLU A 19 -9.88 7.95 -9.59
CA GLU A 19 -9.53 8.75 -10.78
C GLU A 19 -9.60 10.25 -10.51
N ALA A 20 -10.68 10.72 -9.86
CA ALA A 20 -10.83 12.14 -9.54
C ALA A 20 -9.75 12.62 -8.56
N LEU A 21 -9.48 11.84 -7.49
CA LEU A 21 -8.43 12.15 -6.54
C LEU A 21 -7.03 12.14 -7.18
N ILE A 22 -6.73 11.15 -8.02
CA ILE A 22 -5.44 11.07 -8.74
C ILE A 22 -5.28 12.29 -9.64
N ARG A 23 -6.31 12.65 -10.41
CA ARG A 23 -6.26 13.80 -11.31
C ARG A 23 -5.97 15.09 -10.54
N GLU A 24 -6.71 15.35 -9.48
CA GLU A 24 -6.54 16.54 -8.64
C GLU A 24 -5.13 16.60 -8.02
N LEU A 25 -4.64 15.51 -7.44
CA LEU A 25 -3.29 15.47 -6.87
C LEU A 25 -2.19 15.66 -7.92
N VAL A 26 -2.37 15.13 -9.14
CA VAL A 26 -1.43 15.34 -10.25
C VAL A 26 -1.48 16.78 -10.75
N GLU A 27 -2.67 17.39 -10.85
CA GLU A 27 -2.83 18.81 -11.20
C GLU A 27 -2.13 19.75 -10.20
N ARG A 28 -2.06 19.33 -8.93
CA ARG A 28 -1.29 20.00 -7.86
C ARG A 28 0.23 19.76 -7.93
N GLY A 29 0.71 18.97 -8.89
CA GLY A 29 2.13 18.74 -9.14
C GLY A 29 2.75 17.56 -8.37
N TYR A 30 1.94 16.73 -7.72
CA TYR A 30 2.44 15.54 -7.03
C TYR A 30 2.68 14.38 -8.00
N ARG A 31 3.69 13.54 -7.68
CA ARG A 31 3.83 12.23 -8.31
C ARG A 31 2.90 11.26 -7.60
N VAL A 32 1.89 10.78 -8.33
CA VAL A 32 0.86 9.89 -7.77
C VAL A 32 0.95 8.52 -8.42
N ALA A 33 0.98 7.49 -7.58
CA ALA A 33 0.87 6.10 -8.00
C ALA A 33 -0.47 5.51 -7.55
N ALA A 34 -0.88 4.40 -8.17
CA ALA A 34 -2.13 3.73 -7.85
C ALA A 34 -1.94 2.22 -7.68
N ILE A 35 -2.62 1.64 -6.69
CA ILE A 35 -2.71 0.19 -6.49
C ILE A 35 -4.18 -0.20 -6.66
N LYS A 36 -4.46 -1.20 -7.48
CA LYS A 36 -5.82 -1.75 -7.61
C LYS A 36 -5.85 -3.21 -7.19
N HIS A 37 -6.59 -3.50 -6.13
CA HIS A 37 -6.82 -4.87 -5.68
C HIS A 37 -7.97 -5.52 -6.46
N VAL A 38 -7.65 -6.59 -7.19
CA VAL A 38 -8.62 -7.39 -7.94
C VAL A 38 -8.83 -8.71 -7.22
N HIS A 39 -10.08 -9.10 -7.01
CA HIS A 39 -10.41 -10.43 -6.49
C HIS A 39 -10.38 -11.43 -7.65
N GLY A 40 -9.54 -12.46 -7.54
CA GLY A 40 -9.32 -13.45 -8.60
C GLY A 40 -8.29 -12.99 -9.64
N GLY A 41 -8.41 -13.50 -10.87
CA GLY A 41 -7.46 -13.20 -11.95
C GLY A 41 -7.60 -11.78 -12.50
N LEU A 42 -6.48 -11.18 -12.92
CA LEU A 42 -6.47 -9.93 -13.67
C LEU A 42 -7.19 -10.12 -15.02
N LYS A 43 -8.09 -9.18 -15.34
CA LYS A 43 -8.71 -9.11 -16.66
C LYS A 43 -7.78 -8.35 -17.59
N LEU A 44 -6.92 -9.09 -18.28
CA LEU A 44 -5.99 -8.51 -19.24
C LEU A 44 -6.73 -8.20 -20.56
N PRO A 45 -6.49 -7.03 -21.18
CA PRO A 45 -7.02 -6.73 -22.49
C PRO A 45 -6.51 -7.72 -23.54
N GLU A 46 -7.18 -7.77 -24.69
CA GLU A 46 -6.66 -8.48 -25.87
C GLU A 46 -5.54 -7.62 -26.49
N SER A 47 -4.30 -7.90 -26.09
CA SER A 47 -3.08 -7.24 -26.58
C SER A 47 -1.98 -8.26 -26.89
N ASP A 48 -0.96 -7.86 -27.65
CA ASP A 48 0.19 -8.73 -27.91
C ASP A 48 0.96 -9.08 -26.62
N SER A 49 1.09 -8.14 -25.68
CA SER A 49 1.65 -8.40 -24.35
C SER A 49 0.84 -9.46 -23.59
N ALA A 50 -0.50 -9.39 -23.62
CA ALA A 50 -1.37 -10.39 -23.01
C ALA A 50 -1.28 -11.75 -23.71
N ARG A 51 -1.11 -11.78 -25.04
CA ARG A 51 -0.89 -13.03 -25.80
C ARG A 51 0.41 -13.72 -25.38
N LEU A 52 1.51 -12.96 -25.25
CA LEU A 52 2.78 -13.49 -24.73
C LEU A 52 2.64 -14.03 -23.30
N PHE A 53 1.91 -13.31 -22.46
CA PHE A 53 1.66 -13.75 -21.09
C PHE A 53 0.86 -15.05 -21.07
N ARG A 54 -0.24 -15.13 -21.83
CA ARG A 54 -1.07 -16.35 -21.95
C ARG A 54 -0.35 -17.53 -22.57
N ALA A 55 0.64 -17.29 -23.44
CA ALA A 55 1.51 -18.34 -23.98
C ALA A 55 2.41 -19.00 -22.92
N GLY A 56 2.48 -18.46 -21.70
CA GLY A 56 3.17 -19.06 -20.57
C GLY A 56 4.39 -18.28 -20.07
N ALA A 57 4.66 -17.10 -20.62
CA ALA A 57 5.75 -16.25 -20.11
C ALA A 57 5.58 -15.99 -18.60
N GLY A 58 6.66 -16.15 -17.83
CA GLY A 58 6.69 -15.84 -16.40
C GLY A 58 6.64 -14.34 -16.12
N MET A 59 7.20 -13.55 -17.04
CA MET A 59 7.16 -12.11 -17.07
C MET A 59 7.08 -11.62 -18.53
N VAL A 60 6.27 -10.59 -18.77
CA VAL A 60 6.22 -9.84 -20.03
C VAL A 60 6.45 -8.38 -19.69
N LEU A 61 7.43 -7.76 -20.36
CA LEU A 61 7.73 -6.34 -20.25
C LEU A 61 7.58 -5.71 -21.63
N ALA A 62 6.53 -4.92 -21.84
CA ALA A 62 6.40 -4.05 -23.01
C ALA A 62 6.97 -2.67 -22.66
N VAL A 63 7.79 -2.11 -23.55
CA VAL A 63 8.49 -0.85 -23.33
C VAL A 63 8.23 0.09 -24.50
N SER A 64 7.93 1.35 -24.19
CA SER A 64 7.84 2.45 -25.17
C SER A 64 8.50 3.70 -24.59
N GLY A 65 8.62 4.75 -25.41
CA GLY A 65 9.14 6.04 -24.94
C GLY A 65 8.22 6.77 -23.95
N GLU A 66 6.94 6.39 -23.88
CA GLU A 66 5.92 7.07 -23.07
C GLU A 66 5.51 6.26 -21.83
N ALA A 67 5.42 4.94 -21.96
CA ALA A 67 4.96 4.04 -20.90
C ALA A 67 5.56 2.64 -21.02
N SER A 68 5.52 1.88 -19.93
CA SER A 68 5.84 0.46 -19.91
C SER A 68 4.69 -0.34 -19.29
N GLU A 69 4.48 -1.55 -19.80
CA GLU A 69 3.54 -2.53 -19.23
C GLU A 69 4.34 -3.71 -18.68
N LEU A 70 4.09 -4.06 -17.41
CA LEU A 70 4.69 -5.22 -16.77
C LEU A 70 3.59 -6.21 -16.37
N LEU A 71 3.63 -7.41 -16.95
CA LEU A 71 2.80 -8.53 -16.57
C LEU A 71 3.67 -9.61 -15.94
N GLU A 72 3.30 -10.09 -14.77
CA GLU A 72 4.08 -11.10 -14.06
C GLU A 72 3.18 -12.19 -13.47
N ARG A 73 3.61 -13.44 -13.61
CA ARG A 73 2.85 -14.61 -13.18
C ARG A 73 3.12 -14.93 -11.71
N ARG A 74 2.73 -14.01 -10.81
CA ARG A 74 2.78 -14.21 -9.36
C ARG A 74 1.81 -13.29 -8.62
N GLY A 75 1.53 -13.63 -7.37
CA GLY A 75 0.88 -12.71 -6.44
C GLY A 75 1.85 -11.64 -5.94
N MET A 76 1.31 -10.49 -5.54
CA MET A 76 2.02 -9.43 -4.86
C MET A 76 1.18 -8.98 -3.66
N GLU A 77 1.80 -8.96 -2.48
CA GLU A 77 1.18 -8.46 -1.26
C GLU A 77 1.14 -6.93 -1.25
N LEU A 78 0.21 -6.35 -0.47
CA LEU A 78 0.06 -4.90 -0.35
C LEU A 78 1.40 -4.20 -0.02
N TRP A 79 2.17 -4.79 0.90
CA TRP A 79 3.45 -4.22 1.30
C TRP A 79 4.46 -4.15 0.15
N GLU A 80 4.57 -5.22 -0.64
CA GLU A 80 5.46 -5.24 -1.80
C GLU A 80 5.07 -4.14 -2.80
N ALA A 81 3.77 -3.98 -3.07
CA ALA A 81 3.24 -2.94 -3.95
C ALA A 81 3.55 -1.54 -3.43
N LEU A 82 3.35 -1.30 -2.12
CA LEU A 82 3.68 -0.01 -1.49
C LEU A 82 5.18 0.30 -1.57
N CYS A 83 6.05 -0.69 -1.38
CA CYS A 83 7.50 -0.51 -1.48
C CYS A 83 7.94 -0.11 -2.89
N LEU A 84 7.36 -0.73 -3.93
CA LEU A 84 7.64 -0.36 -5.33
C LEU A 84 7.29 1.10 -5.66
N MET A 85 6.35 1.69 -4.90
CA MET A 85 5.83 3.03 -5.14
C MET A 85 6.35 4.07 -4.14
N ARG A 86 7.33 3.74 -3.29
CA ARG A 86 7.86 4.66 -2.27
C ARG A 86 8.47 5.95 -2.81
N SER A 87 8.91 5.94 -4.07
CA SER A 87 9.45 7.12 -4.74
C SER A 87 8.39 8.15 -5.11
N TYR A 88 7.10 7.79 -5.08
CA TYR A 88 5.97 8.68 -5.33
C TYR A 88 5.58 9.45 -4.06
N ASP A 89 4.94 10.60 -4.26
CA ASP A 89 4.52 11.47 -3.16
C ASP A 89 3.22 10.93 -2.54
N TYR A 90 2.29 10.44 -3.37
CA TYR A 90 1.04 9.79 -2.97
C TYR A 90 0.84 8.42 -3.61
N VAL A 91 0.20 7.50 -2.89
CA VAL A 91 -0.34 6.25 -3.41
C VAL A 91 -1.84 6.15 -3.13
N VAL A 92 -2.64 6.02 -4.19
CA VAL A 92 -4.09 5.80 -4.09
C VAL A 92 -4.40 4.32 -4.26
N VAL A 93 -4.97 3.70 -3.23
CA VAL A 93 -5.22 2.25 -3.18
C VAL A 93 -6.71 1.96 -3.40
N GLU A 94 -7.11 1.42 -4.54
CA GLU A 94 -8.47 0.91 -4.75
C GLU A 94 -8.58 -0.53 -4.18
N GLY A 95 -9.24 -0.69 -3.03
CA GLY A 95 -9.48 -2.00 -2.40
C GLY A 95 -8.78 -2.19 -1.05
N PHE A 96 -8.30 -3.41 -0.76
CA PHE A 96 -7.70 -3.78 0.54
C PHE A 96 -8.53 -3.36 1.78
N LYS A 97 -9.85 -3.53 1.73
CA LYS A 97 -10.81 -2.96 2.71
C LYS A 97 -10.43 -3.23 4.18
N SER A 98 -10.08 -4.47 4.50
CA SER A 98 -9.72 -4.91 5.86
C SER A 98 -8.22 -4.89 6.14
N GLN A 99 -7.38 -4.80 5.10
CA GLN A 99 -5.94 -5.00 5.19
C GLN A 99 -5.16 -3.68 5.17
N PHE A 100 -5.71 -2.62 4.58
CA PHE A 100 -5.02 -1.33 4.47
C PHE A 100 -4.93 -0.64 5.85
N PRO A 101 -3.72 -0.43 6.41
CA PRO A 101 -3.55 0.15 7.74
C PRO A 101 -3.35 1.67 7.63
N GLY A 102 -4.33 2.39 7.12
CA GLY A 102 -4.26 3.85 6.94
C GLY A 102 -5.62 4.46 6.70
N TYR A 103 -5.64 5.76 6.38
CA TYR A 103 -6.87 6.48 6.07
C TYR A 103 -7.60 5.89 4.86
N ARG A 104 -8.94 5.88 4.94
CA ARG A 104 -9.82 5.32 3.92
C ARG A 104 -10.88 6.33 3.50
N ILE A 105 -11.14 6.39 2.20
CA ILE A 105 -12.27 7.09 1.59
C ILE A 105 -13.34 6.05 1.27
N VAL A 106 -14.54 6.23 1.83
CA VAL A 106 -15.64 5.28 1.68
C VAL A 106 -16.56 5.73 0.54
N ALA A 107 -16.49 5.05 -0.60
CA ALA A 107 -17.46 5.20 -1.68
C ALA A 107 -18.69 4.32 -1.40
N ALA A 108 -19.84 4.95 -1.14
CA ALA A 108 -21.08 4.29 -0.73
C ALA A 108 -22.29 4.77 -1.55
N ARG A 109 -23.25 3.87 -1.75
CA ARG A 109 -24.51 4.15 -2.45
C ARG A 109 -25.64 4.56 -1.52
N SER A 110 -25.55 4.17 -0.26
CA SER A 110 -26.57 4.39 0.78
C SER A 110 -25.90 4.62 2.12
N LEU A 111 -26.68 5.15 3.08
CA LEU A 111 -26.24 5.30 4.46
C LEU A 111 -25.86 3.94 5.09
N GLU A 112 -26.61 2.88 4.79
CA GLU A 112 -26.31 1.53 5.28
C GLU A 112 -24.91 1.06 4.85
N GLU A 113 -24.55 1.24 3.58
CA GLU A 113 -23.21 0.89 3.07
C GLU A 113 -22.11 1.76 3.68
N ALA A 114 -22.39 3.04 3.94
CA ALA A 114 -21.46 3.95 4.58
C ALA A 114 -21.20 3.54 6.04
N LEU A 115 -22.26 3.22 6.79
CA LEU A 115 -22.16 2.77 8.17
C LEU A 115 -21.46 1.41 8.30
N SER A 116 -21.68 0.48 7.36
CA SER A 116 -21.03 -0.83 7.40
C SER A 116 -19.52 -0.78 7.13
N LEU A 117 -19.02 0.31 6.52
CA LEU A 117 -17.60 0.56 6.23
C LEU A 117 -17.01 1.67 7.11
N SER A 118 -17.74 2.06 8.15
CA SER A 118 -17.35 3.06 9.13
C SER A 118 -16.15 2.60 9.97
N GLY A 119 -15.29 3.51 10.37
CA GLY A 119 -14.24 3.28 11.36
C GLY A 119 -13.38 4.53 11.62
N PRO A 120 -12.51 4.51 12.64
CA PRO A 120 -11.74 5.67 13.09
C PRO A 120 -10.77 6.24 12.05
N LEU A 121 -10.44 5.45 11.02
CA LEU A 121 -9.60 5.86 9.89
C LEU A 121 -10.41 6.19 8.63
N VAL A 122 -11.72 6.42 8.73
CA VAL A 122 -12.47 6.97 7.60
C VAL A 122 -12.20 8.47 7.51
N LEU A 123 -11.63 8.88 6.38
CA LEU A 123 -11.27 10.27 6.08
C LEU A 123 -12.45 11.05 5.52
N ALA A 124 -13.23 10.41 4.64
CA ALA A 124 -14.41 10.99 4.01
C ALA A 124 -15.33 9.88 3.48
N TYR A 125 -16.61 10.22 3.33
CA TYR A 125 -17.61 9.44 2.60
C TYR A 125 -17.89 10.11 1.25
N THR A 126 -18.11 9.33 0.20
CA THR A 126 -18.35 9.83 -1.15
C THR A 126 -19.12 8.82 -2.00
N GLY A 127 -19.29 9.08 -3.29
CA GLY A 127 -20.14 8.29 -4.19
C GLY A 127 -21.59 8.80 -4.19
N PRO A 128 -22.56 7.97 -4.62
CA PRO A 128 -23.96 8.40 -4.74
C PRO A 128 -24.58 8.94 -3.43
N ILE A 129 -24.06 8.56 -2.26
CA ILE A 129 -24.48 9.10 -0.97
C ILE A 129 -24.33 10.63 -0.87
N ALA A 130 -23.40 11.23 -1.63
CA ALA A 130 -23.18 12.68 -1.61
C ALA A 130 -24.41 13.48 -2.10
N ALA A 131 -25.28 12.87 -2.90
CA ALA A 131 -26.54 13.50 -3.32
C ALA A 131 -27.54 13.69 -2.18
N LEU A 132 -27.35 12.99 -1.04
CA LEU A 132 -28.17 13.15 0.16
C LEU A 132 -27.77 14.37 0.99
N GLY A 133 -26.65 15.04 0.65
CA GLY A 133 -26.11 16.17 1.41
C GLY A 133 -25.50 15.72 2.74
N ASP A 134 -25.72 16.51 3.79
CA ASP A 134 -25.29 16.15 5.15
C ASP A 134 -26.09 14.96 5.67
N VAL A 135 -25.39 13.86 5.95
CA VAL A 135 -26.01 12.63 6.44
C VAL A 135 -25.67 12.42 7.92
N PRO A 136 -26.64 12.60 8.85
CA PRO A 136 -26.41 12.41 10.27
C PRO A 136 -25.89 11.01 10.60
N GLY A 137 -24.96 10.92 11.57
CA GLY A 137 -24.42 9.64 12.06
C GLY A 137 -23.13 9.17 11.38
N LEU A 138 -22.64 9.87 10.35
CA LEU A 138 -21.32 9.62 9.77
C LEU A 138 -20.24 10.37 10.55
N GLN A 139 -19.12 9.70 10.84
CA GLN A 139 -18.03 10.25 11.66
C GLN A 139 -17.03 11.13 10.89
N ALA A 140 -17.24 11.28 9.57
CA ALA A 140 -16.37 11.97 8.65
C ALA A 140 -17.22 12.71 7.61
N PRO A 141 -16.70 13.77 6.96
CA PRO A 141 -17.49 14.55 6.01
C PRO A 141 -17.92 13.72 4.80
N VAL A 142 -19.11 14.06 4.28
CA VAL A 142 -19.54 13.61 2.95
C VAL A 142 -19.03 14.62 1.92
N VAL A 143 -18.35 14.12 0.89
CA VAL A 143 -17.76 14.94 -0.17
C VAL A 143 -18.29 14.47 -1.52
N ASP A 144 -18.87 15.40 -2.29
CA ASP A 144 -19.21 15.15 -3.69
C ASP A 144 -17.96 15.32 -4.55
N VAL A 145 -17.20 14.24 -4.72
CA VAL A 145 -15.95 14.24 -5.50
C VAL A 145 -16.15 14.64 -6.98
N VAL A 146 -17.39 14.62 -7.48
CA VAL A 146 -17.67 15.05 -8.87
C VAL A 146 -17.70 16.57 -8.96
N ARG A 147 -18.16 17.25 -7.91
CA ARG A 147 -18.30 18.71 -7.86
C ARG A 147 -17.14 19.40 -7.15
N GLU A 148 -16.58 18.74 -6.15
CA GLU A 148 -15.56 19.28 -5.24
C GLU A 148 -14.37 18.29 -5.09
N PRO A 149 -13.72 17.84 -6.18
CA PRO A 149 -12.55 16.96 -6.09
C PRO A 149 -11.41 17.56 -5.23
N GLU A 150 -11.25 18.89 -5.27
CA GLU A 150 -10.27 19.66 -4.51
C GLU A 150 -10.43 19.46 -3.00
N ARG A 151 -11.68 19.44 -2.51
CA ARG A 151 -11.97 19.25 -1.09
C ARG A 151 -11.58 17.85 -0.61
N LEU A 152 -11.70 16.84 -1.47
CA LEU A 152 -11.24 15.49 -1.14
C LEU A 152 -9.71 15.42 -1.11
N ALA A 153 -9.05 16.07 -2.07
CA ALA A 153 -7.59 16.15 -2.10
C ALA A 153 -7.03 16.91 -0.88
N ASP A 154 -7.65 18.02 -0.47
CA ASP A 154 -7.27 18.78 0.73
C ASP A 154 -7.24 17.88 1.97
N LEU A 155 -8.30 17.09 2.18
CA LEU A 155 -8.36 16.14 3.30
C LEU A 155 -7.23 15.09 3.23
N VAL A 156 -6.89 14.62 2.02
CA VAL A 156 -5.82 13.64 1.81
C VAL A 156 -4.46 14.28 2.07
N GLU A 157 -4.22 15.48 1.57
CA GLU A 157 -2.96 16.20 1.80
C GLU A 157 -2.74 16.52 3.26
N GLU A 158 -3.78 16.97 3.96
CA GLU A 158 -3.72 17.31 5.37
C GLU A 158 -3.48 16.08 6.24
N ARG A 159 -4.23 14.99 6.02
CA ARG A 159 -4.34 13.90 7.00
C ARG A 159 -3.67 12.59 6.58
N ALA A 160 -3.52 12.30 5.30
CA ALA A 160 -2.90 11.03 4.90
C ALA A 160 -1.46 10.96 5.39
N PHE A 161 -1.02 9.75 5.71
CA PHE A 161 0.32 9.46 6.22
C PHE A 161 0.86 8.20 5.55
N GLU A 162 2.14 7.90 5.80
CA GLU A 162 2.74 6.65 5.32
C GLU A 162 2.27 5.47 6.19
N PRO A 163 1.58 4.46 5.62
CA PRO A 163 1.00 3.39 6.42
C PRO A 163 2.06 2.47 7.04
N PRO A 164 1.74 1.83 8.20
CA PRO A 164 2.49 0.69 8.73
C PRO A 164 2.63 -0.45 7.71
N ALA A 165 3.50 -1.41 8.00
CA ALA A 165 3.86 -2.47 7.05
C ALA A 165 2.70 -3.41 6.64
N GLY A 166 1.58 -3.40 7.37
CA GLY A 166 0.44 -4.27 7.07
C GLY A 166 0.65 -5.75 7.38
N LEU A 167 1.77 -6.12 8.03
CA LEU A 167 2.07 -7.50 8.44
C LEU A 167 1.31 -7.97 9.69
N ASP A 168 0.75 -7.02 10.44
CA ASP A 168 0.06 -7.24 11.72
C ASP A 168 0.82 -8.09 12.75
N CYS A 169 2.15 -7.91 12.82
CA CYS A 169 3.03 -8.78 13.60
C CYS A 169 2.95 -8.67 15.14
N GLY A 170 2.17 -7.73 15.68
CA GLY A 170 2.02 -7.51 17.13
C GLY A 170 3.26 -7.02 17.89
N ALA A 171 4.35 -6.69 17.19
CA ALA A 171 5.65 -6.45 17.84
C ALA A 171 5.89 -5.00 18.31
N CYS A 172 5.06 -4.04 17.87
CA CYS A 172 5.09 -2.68 18.40
C CYS A 172 4.15 -2.54 19.60
N ARG A 173 4.27 -1.46 20.37
CA ARG A 173 3.47 -1.23 21.59
C ARG A 173 1.95 -1.16 21.37
N TYR A 174 1.51 -1.00 20.12
CA TYR A 174 0.10 -0.91 19.75
C TYR A 174 -0.57 -2.26 19.47
N GLY A 175 0.19 -3.35 19.38
CA GLY A 175 -0.35 -4.71 19.23
C GLY A 175 -0.96 -5.05 17.86
N SER A 176 -1.35 -4.07 17.04
CA SER A 176 -1.78 -4.28 15.66
C SER A 176 -1.39 -3.13 14.73
N CYS A 177 -1.32 -3.39 13.43
CA CYS A 177 -1.05 -2.37 12.42
C CYS A 177 -2.18 -1.34 12.34
N LEU A 178 -3.43 -1.75 12.57
CA LEU A 178 -4.56 -0.84 12.63
C LEU A 178 -4.49 0.08 13.85
N ALA A 179 -4.20 -0.46 15.03
CA ALA A 179 -4.06 0.34 16.26
C ALA A 179 -2.89 1.33 16.16
N LEU A 180 -1.76 0.93 15.55
CA LEU A 180 -0.67 1.86 15.26
C LEU A 180 -1.12 2.95 14.28
N ALA A 181 -1.83 2.60 13.21
CA ALA A 181 -2.33 3.58 12.24
C ALA A 181 -3.31 4.59 12.90
N GLU A 182 -4.17 4.14 13.81
CA GLU A 182 -5.04 5.02 14.59
C GLU A 182 -4.25 5.95 15.54
N ALA A 183 -3.20 5.45 16.18
CA ALA A 183 -2.33 6.28 17.01
C ALA A 183 -1.56 7.32 16.18
N ILE A 184 -1.10 6.96 14.98
CA ILE A 184 -0.48 7.91 14.03
C ILE A 184 -1.50 8.98 13.63
N ALA A 185 -2.72 8.58 13.30
CA ALA A 185 -3.81 9.49 12.95
C ALA A 185 -4.15 10.50 14.06
N ARG A 186 -3.94 10.14 15.33
CA ARG A 186 -4.13 11.02 16.49
C ARG A 186 -2.87 11.82 16.88
N GLY A 187 -1.75 11.63 16.20
CA GLY A 187 -0.46 12.25 16.54
C GLY A 187 0.22 11.67 17.79
N GLU A 188 -0.24 10.51 18.26
CA GLU A 188 0.31 9.78 19.42
C GLU A 188 1.51 8.88 19.05
N ALA A 189 1.72 8.69 17.75
CA ALA A 189 2.76 7.84 17.17
C ALA A 189 3.25 8.42 15.85
N GLY A 190 4.45 8.03 15.42
CA GLY A 190 4.87 8.15 14.03
C GLY A 190 5.08 6.79 13.38
N VAL A 191 5.23 6.79 12.05
CA VAL A 191 5.43 5.58 11.22
C VAL A 191 6.65 4.78 11.65
N GLU A 192 7.63 5.46 12.25
CA GLU A 192 8.84 4.89 12.79
C GLU A 192 8.58 3.89 13.93
N GLU A 193 7.45 3.97 14.65
CA GLU A 193 7.09 2.96 15.65
C GLU A 193 6.83 1.56 15.03
N CYS A 194 6.69 1.47 13.71
CA CYS A 194 6.57 0.20 13.00
C CYS A 194 7.93 -0.53 12.95
N VAL A 195 8.14 -1.47 13.87
CA VAL A 195 9.37 -2.27 13.96
C VAL A 195 9.68 -3.05 12.68
N ALA A 196 8.65 -3.52 11.96
CA ALA A 196 8.83 -4.20 10.68
C ALA A 196 9.43 -3.29 9.60
N ARG A 197 9.24 -1.97 9.70
CA ARG A 197 9.78 -0.97 8.78
C ARG A 197 11.17 -0.47 9.17
N ARG A 198 11.45 -0.40 10.47
CA ARG A 198 12.75 0.02 11.03
C ARG A 198 13.85 -1.04 10.94
N GLY A 199 13.56 -2.21 10.38
CA GLY A 199 14.44 -3.34 10.46
C GLY A 199 15.82 -3.11 9.88
N ASP A 200 16.85 -3.62 10.54
CA ASP A 200 18.24 -3.56 10.07
C ASP A 200 18.59 -4.71 9.10
N VAL A 201 17.57 -5.48 8.71
CA VAL A 201 17.69 -6.57 7.75
C VAL A 201 16.75 -6.27 6.60
N THR A 202 17.34 -5.98 5.45
CA THR A 202 16.63 -5.94 4.18
C THR A 202 16.76 -7.31 3.54
N LEU A 203 15.64 -8.01 3.39
CA LEU A 203 15.59 -9.23 2.59
C LEU A 203 15.11 -8.88 1.19
N VAL A 204 15.92 -9.22 0.19
CA VAL A 204 15.54 -9.08 -1.21
C VAL A 204 15.41 -10.48 -1.82
N VAL A 205 14.21 -10.84 -2.27
CA VAL A 205 13.94 -12.09 -2.99
C VAL A 205 13.59 -11.73 -4.42
N ASP A 206 14.37 -12.23 -5.38
CA ASP A 206 14.19 -11.95 -6.81
C ASP A 206 14.05 -10.46 -7.14
N GLY A 207 14.91 -9.63 -6.52
CA GLY A 207 14.91 -8.18 -6.69
C GLY A 207 13.85 -7.42 -5.89
N ARG A 208 13.08 -8.09 -5.02
CA ARG A 208 12.00 -7.46 -4.24
C ARG A 208 12.27 -7.44 -2.77
N GLU A 209 12.07 -6.27 -2.16
CA GLU A 209 12.12 -6.14 -0.73
C GLU A 209 10.91 -6.82 -0.06
N VAL A 210 11.20 -7.77 0.83
CA VAL A 210 10.22 -8.49 1.63
C VAL A 210 10.26 -7.93 3.04
N ALA A 211 9.12 -7.41 3.53
CA ALA A 211 9.06 -7.04 4.94
C ALA A 211 9.20 -8.28 5.81
N LEU A 212 10.10 -8.18 6.77
CA LEU A 212 10.30 -9.19 7.78
C LEU A 212 9.66 -8.74 9.07
N ASN A 213 8.94 -9.64 9.73
CA ASN A 213 8.56 -9.40 11.11
C ASN A 213 9.82 -9.33 12.01
N PRO A 214 9.73 -8.75 13.22
CA PRO A 214 10.92 -8.53 14.04
C PRO A 214 11.61 -9.80 14.54
N PHE A 215 10.88 -10.91 14.68
CA PHE A 215 11.49 -12.19 15.02
C PHE A 215 12.41 -12.67 13.89
N VAL A 216 11.93 -12.65 12.64
CA VAL A 216 12.70 -13.10 11.48
C VAL A 216 13.91 -12.20 11.24
N GLN A 217 13.77 -10.88 11.39
CA GLN A 217 14.91 -9.97 11.30
C GLN A 217 16.01 -10.30 12.33
N ARG A 218 15.63 -10.49 13.60
CA ARG A 218 16.59 -10.87 14.66
C ARG A 218 17.25 -12.22 14.37
N LEU A 219 16.46 -13.20 13.93
CA LEU A 219 16.97 -14.52 13.57
C LEU A 219 18.02 -14.42 12.46
N VAL A 220 17.68 -13.80 11.34
CA VAL A 220 18.58 -13.64 10.19
C VAL A 220 19.84 -12.88 10.60
N ARG A 221 19.70 -11.72 11.26
CA ARG A 221 20.83 -10.93 11.74
C ARG A 221 21.77 -11.75 12.62
N ASN A 222 21.25 -12.45 13.63
CA ASN A 222 22.06 -13.19 14.59
C ASN A 222 22.79 -14.36 13.93
N VAL A 223 22.10 -15.09 13.04
CA VAL A 223 22.71 -16.20 12.28
C VAL A 223 23.85 -15.67 11.41
N LEU A 224 23.63 -14.60 10.65
CA LEU A 224 24.66 -14.04 9.77
C LEU A 224 25.86 -13.49 10.55
N LEU A 225 25.64 -12.79 11.66
CA LEU A 225 26.73 -12.31 12.52
C LEU A 225 27.52 -13.46 13.17
N ALA A 226 26.85 -14.55 13.56
CA ALA A 226 27.53 -15.73 14.09
C ALA A 226 28.43 -16.41 13.05
N ILE A 227 27.95 -16.52 11.80
CA ILE A 227 28.76 -17.02 10.68
C ILE A 227 29.98 -16.12 10.47
N VAL A 228 29.78 -14.80 10.32
CA VAL A 228 30.87 -13.85 10.05
C VAL A 228 31.94 -13.87 11.14
N ARG A 229 31.55 -13.99 12.43
CA ARG A 229 32.48 -14.07 13.56
C ARG A 229 33.32 -15.36 13.59
N SER A 230 32.86 -16.41 12.94
CA SER A 230 33.56 -17.70 12.87
C SER A 230 34.57 -17.77 11.71
N LEU A 231 34.53 -16.82 10.77
CA LEU A 231 35.43 -16.79 9.63
C LEU A 231 36.78 -16.14 9.98
N LYS A 232 37.85 -16.62 9.35
CA LYS A 232 39.17 -15.97 9.42
C LYS A 232 39.20 -14.77 8.46
N GLY A 233 39.81 -13.66 8.89
CA GLY A 233 40.00 -12.48 8.04
C GLY A 233 38.82 -11.51 7.96
N THR A 234 37.74 -11.73 8.73
CA THR A 234 36.59 -10.82 8.83
C THR A 234 36.65 -9.95 10.09
N PRO A 235 36.12 -8.71 10.07
CA PRO A 235 36.00 -7.89 11.28
C PRO A 235 35.06 -8.53 12.31
N ARG A 236 35.38 -8.43 13.61
CA ARG A 236 34.50 -8.93 14.70
C ARG A 236 33.17 -8.20 14.82
N ALA A 237 33.13 -6.94 14.37
CA ALA A 237 31.96 -6.07 14.36
C ALA A 237 31.88 -5.35 12.99
N PRO A 238 31.40 -6.03 11.93
CA PRO A 238 31.27 -5.43 10.61
C PRO A 238 30.19 -4.32 10.64
N ARG A 239 30.40 -3.25 9.86
CA ARG A 239 29.39 -2.18 9.69
C ARG A 239 28.19 -2.64 8.86
N SER A 240 28.42 -3.54 7.91
CA SER A 240 27.38 -4.16 7.07
C SER A 240 27.79 -5.59 6.72
N VAL A 241 26.80 -6.45 6.51
CA VAL A 241 26.98 -7.81 6.00
C VAL A 241 26.00 -8.00 4.86
N GLU A 242 26.51 -8.33 3.69
CA GLU A 242 25.70 -8.66 2.52
C GLU A 242 25.85 -10.15 2.22
N VAL A 243 24.72 -10.85 2.09
CA VAL A 243 24.70 -12.26 1.70
C VAL A 243 23.94 -12.39 0.41
N ARG A 244 24.64 -12.89 -0.62
CA ARG A 244 24.06 -13.18 -1.93
C ARG A 244 23.98 -14.69 -2.09
N LEU A 245 22.76 -15.21 -2.07
CA LEU A 245 22.51 -16.61 -2.42
C LEU A 245 22.21 -16.66 -3.92
N ARG A 246 22.97 -17.47 -4.65
CA ARG A 246 22.63 -17.82 -6.04
C ARG A 246 21.96 -19.18 -5.99
N ALA A 247 20.73 -19.27 -6.49
CA ALA A 247 20.11 -20.57 -6.69
C ALA A 247 20.97 -21.36 -7.69
N SER A 248 21.36 -22.59 -7.34
CA SER A 248 21.76 -23.57 -8.34
C SER A 248 20.58 -23.77 -9.30
N ALA A 249 20.82 -23.78 -10.61
CA ALA A 249 19.76 -24.17 -11.54
C ALA A 249 19.18 -25.53 -11.11
N PRO A 250 17.85 -25.70 -11.06
CA PRO A 250 17.22 -26.98 -10.75
C PRO A 250 17.59 -28.06 -11.76
#